data_AF-A0A1W2FCZ0-F1
#
_entry.id   AF-A0A1W2FCZ0-F1
#
_cell.length_a   1.000
_cell.length_b   1.000
_cell.length_c   1.000
_cell.angle_alpha   90.00
_cell.angle_beta   90.00
_cell.angle_gamma   90.00
#
_symmetry.space_group_name_H-M   'P 1'
#
loop_
_entity.id
_entity.type
_entity.pdbx_description
1 polymer ?
#
loop_
_entity_poly.entity_id
_entity_poly.type
_entity_poly.pdbx_seq_one_letter_code
_entity_poly.pdbx_strand_id
1 'polypeptide(L)'
;MTPGEYLSFLDARLPGLVAGAHVYGSRVLGDVVRDSDLDIVIELSAAAELPSMDGADVAVVLAGSLEKPVFDVTPLAGEITPVLWQQLRTVGQTVRGTRPTCPGTAADVEAYCRDNLVSYWKLDFDRFREVLPSLDLAAAIPRDSLLWVGLGPARLWHTIRTGEIVSKSRAGELAAARWPDLPILDLVASRRDSDVPLTVAHAAASLELFDRIMADVTT
;
A
#
# COMPACT_ATOMS: atom_id res chain seq x y z
N MET A 1 -5.27 9.57 -13.83
CA MET A 1 -4.37 9.06 -14.89
C MET A 1 -4.69 7.58 -15.18
N THR A 2 -4.61 7.16 -16.43
CA THR A 2 -4.74 5.75 -16.86
C THR A 2 -3.38 5.12 -17.13
N PRO A 3 -3.25 3.78 -17.10
CA PRO A 3 -1.98 3.12 -17.42
C PRO A 3 -1.58 3.36 -18.88
N GLY A 4 -2.56 3.50 -19.78
CA GLY A 4 -2.33 3.80 -21.19
C GLY A 4 -1.79 5.22 -21.41
N GLU A 5 -2.32 6.21 -20.68
CA GLU A 5 -1.79 7.58 -20.68
C GLU A 5 -0.34 7.60 -20.19
N TYR A 6 -0.06 6.91 -19.09
CA TYR A 6 1.28 6.84 -18.50
C TYR A 6 2.28 6.13 -19.44
N LEU A 7 1.87 5.00 -20.04
CA LEU A 7 2.70 4.29 -21.03
C LEU A 7 3.01 5.14 -22.26
N SER A 8 2.02 5.87 -22.78
CA SER A 8 2.22 6.76 -23.94
C SER A 8 3.22 7.88 -23.60
N PHE A 9 3.15 8.41 -22.38
CA PHE A 9 4.11 9.39 -21.86
C PHE A 9 5.53 8.83 -21.77
N LEU A 10 5.69 7.60 -21.27
CA LEU A 10 6.98 6.93 -21.18
C LEU A 10 7.54 6.61 -22.57
N ASP A 11 6.74 6.10 -23.50
CA ASP A 11 7.20 5.78 -24.86
C ASP A 11 7.71 7.00 -25.62
N ALA A 12 7.10 8.16 -25.40
CA ALA A 12 7.56 9.41 -26.01
C ALA A 12 8.93 9.87 -25.48
N ARG A 13 9.31 9.46 -24.26
CA ARG A 13 10.54 9.91 -23.57
C ARG A 13 11.63 8.85 -23.55
N LEU A 14 11.26 7.58 -23.57
CA LEU A 14 12.12 6.41 -23.48
C LEU A 14 11.79 5.43 -24.63
N PRO A 15 11.90 5.86 -25.90
CA PRO A 15 11.42 5.09 -27.05
C PRO A 15 12.10 3.72 -27.11
N GLY A 16 11.30 2.67 -27.05
CA GLY A 16 11.75 1.27 -27.13
C GLY A 16 12.36 0.69 -25.85
N LEU A 17 12.41 1.44 -24.74
CA LEU A 17 12.98 0.95 -23.48
C LEU A 17 11.97 0.27 -22.55
N VAL A 18 10.68 0.61 -22.63
CA VAL A 18 9.65 0.02 -21.77
C VAL A 18 9.27 -1.38 -22.29
N ALA A 19 9.83 -2.41 -21.66
CA ALA A 19 9.64 -3.82 -22.01
C ALA A 19 8.38 -4.43 -21.36
N GLY A 20 8.04 -3.97 -20.15
CA GLY A 20 6.92 -4.48 -19.36
C GLY A 20 6.29 -3.39 -18.51
N ALA A 21 4.99 -3.53 -18.23
CA ALA A 21 4.28 -2.63 -17.35
C ALA A 21 3.11 -3.34 -16.66
N HIS A 22 3.09 -3.30 -15.33
CA HIS A 22 2.21 -4.10 -14.49
C HIS A 22 1.58 -3.25 -13.39
N VAL A 23 0.27 -3.07 -13.47
CA VAL A 23 -0.53 -2.28 -12.54
C VAL A 23 -0.87 -3.12 -11.32
N TYR A 24 -0.76 -2.51 -10.14
CA TYR A 24 -1.15 -3.11 -8.86
C TYR A 24 -1.96 -2.11 -8.02
N GLY A 25 -2.10 -2.37 -6.72
CA GLY A 25 -2.65 -1.40 -5.78
C GLY A 25 -4.13 -1.11 -5.98
N SER A 26 -4.52 0.15 -5.76
CA SER A 26 -5.93 0.55 -5.61
C SER A 26 -6.80 0.16 -6.80
N ARG A 27 -6.24 0.22 -8.01
CA ARG A 27 -6.96 -0.03 -9.26
C ARG A 27 -7.34 -1.48 -9.47
N VAL A 28 -6.43 -2.42 -9.16
CA VAL A 28 -6.72 -3.85 -9.29
C VAL A 28 -7.50 -4.39 -8.08
N LEU A 29 -7.47 -3.67 -6.96
CA LEU A 29 -8.22 -3.99 -5.75
C LEU A 29 -9.61 -3.33 -5.70
N GLY A 30 -10.01 -2.59 -6.75
CA GLY A 30 -11.33 -1.95 -6.82
C GLY A 30 -11.58 -0.83 -5.81
N ASP A 31 -10.52 -0.13 -5.37
CA ASP A 31 -10.56 0.90 -4.32
C ASP A 31 -9.95 2.23 -4.77
N VAL A 32 -10.21 2.62 -6.02
CA VAL A 32 -9.81 3.92 -6.56
C VAL A 32 -10.72 4.99 -5.99
N VAL A 33 -10.11 6.00 -5.35
CA VAL A 33 -10.78 7.22 -4.86
C VAL A 33 -10.17 8.45 -5.54
N ARG A 34 -10.70 9.66 -5.27
CA ARG A 34 -10.27 10.90 -5.93
C ARG A 34 -8.76 11.10 -5.91
N ASP A 35 -8.13 10.81 -4.77
CA ASP A 35 -6.71 11.07 -4.52
C ASP A 35 -5.83 9.83 -4.75
N SER A 36 -6.35 8.81 -5.43
CA SER A 36 -5.58 7.61 -5.77
C SER A 36 -4.55 7.89 -6.85
N ASP A 37 -3.33 7.45 -6.58
CA ASP A 37 -2.22 7.31 -7.52
C ASP A 37 -2.41 6.10 -8.46
N LEU A 38 -1.63 6.10 -9.53
CA LEU A 38 -1.40 4.93 -10.37
C LEU A 38 -0.20 4.16 -9.81
N ASP A 39 -0.47 3.06 -9.12
CA ASP A 39 0.52 2.08 -8.70
C ASP A 39 0.95 1.20 -9.90
N ILE A 40 2.21 1.32 -10.34
CA ILE A 40 2.70 0.56 -11.51
C ILE A 40 4.16 0.15 -11.39
N VAL A 41 4.48 -1.07 -11.81
CA VAL A 41 5.85 -1.54 -12.01
C VAL A 41 6.21 -1.43 -13.48
N ILE A 42 7.34 -0.80 -13.79
CA ILE A 42 7.89 -0.67 -15.14
C ILE A 42 9.15 -1.52 -15.28
N GLU A 43 9.16 -2.42 -16.26
CA GLU A 43 10.35 -3.15 -16.66
C GLU A 43 11.04 -2.45 -17.84
N LEU A 44 12.31 -2.08 -17.65
CA LEU A 44 13.13 -1.48 -18.70
C LEU A 44 14.08 -2.50 -19.33
N SER A 45 14.25 -2.45 -20.65
CA SER A 45 15.22 -3.29 -21.37
C SER A 45 16.68 -2.94 -21.08
N ALA A 46 16.94 -1.72 -20.60
CA ALA A 46 18.24 -1.24 -20.16
C ALA A 46 18.06 -0.19 -19.05
N ALA A 47 19.07 -0.02 -18.19
CA ALA A 47 18.98 0.95 -17.09
C ALA A 47 18.85 2.37 -17.63
N ALA A 48 17.83 3.09 -17.17
CA ALA A 48 17.59 4.50 -17.47
C ALA A 48 16.84 5.15 -16.30
N GLU A 49 16.97 6.46 -16.17
CA GLU A 49 16.16 7.25 -15.24
C GLU A 49 14.75 7.41 -15.81
N LEU A 50 13.73 7.14 -14.99
CA LEU A 50 12.34 7.31 -15.40
C LEU A 50 11.92 8.78 -15.23
N PRO A 51 11.33 9.41 -16.25
CA PRO A 51 10.74 10.73 -16.08
C PRO A 51 9.55 10.65 -15.12
N SER A 52 9.49 11.56 -14.14
CA SER A 52 8.39 11.62 -13.19
C SER A 52 7.10 12.14 -13.82
N MET A 53 5.97 11.69 -13.29
CA MET A 53 4.65 12.22 -13.61
C MET A 53 3.79 12.24 -12.35
N ASP A 54 3.20 13.40 -12.05
CA ASP A 54 2.35 13.56 -10.87
C ASP A 54 1.19 12.56 -10.88
N GLY A 55 0.98 11.88 -9.76
CA GLY A 55 -0.07 10.87 -9.61
C GLY A 55 0.30 9.47 -10.09
N ALA A 56 1.58 9.19 -10.35
CA ALA A 56 2.09 7.83 -10.55
C ALA A 56 3.07 7.46 -9.42
N ASP A 57 2.82 6.33 -8.74
CA ASP A 57 3.77 5.70 -7.83
C ASP A 57 4.39 4.48 -8.53
N VAL A 58 5.70 4.54 -8.73
CA VAL A 58 6.38 3.73 -9.74
C VAL A 58 7.58 3.02 -9.17
N ALA A 59 7.56 1.70 -9.25
CA ALA A 59 8.75 0.89 -9.08
C ALA A 59 9.32 0.54 -10.46
N VAL A 60 10.64 0.60 -10.59
CA VAL A 60 11.34 0.37 -11.86
C VAL A 60 12.34 -0.74 -11.68
N VAL A 61 12.35 -1.70 -12.59
CA VAL A 61 13.32 -2.80 -12.60
C VAL A 61 13.83 -3.04 -14.02
N LEU A 62 14.93 -3.77 -14.15
CA LEU A 62 15.34 -4.32 -15.44
C LEU A 62 14.43 -5.48 -15.85
N ALA A 63 14.20 -5.63 -17.16
CA ALA A 63 13.42 -6.72 -17.73
C ALA A 63 13.97 -8.08 -17.27
N GLY A 64 13.07 -8.95 -16.81
CA GLY A 64 13.40 -10.27 -16.25
C GLY A 64 13.77 -10.26 -14.77
N SER A 65 13.84 -9.08 -14.12
CA SER A 65 13.97 -9.02 -12.65
C SER A 65 12.72 -9.56 -11.96
N LEU A 66 11.53 -9.40 -12.54
CA LEU A 66 10.29 -9.93 -11.96
C LEU A 66 10.20 -11.47 -11.97
N GLU A 67 11.14 -12.15 -12.64
CA GLU A 67 11.28 -13.61 -12.66
C GLU A 67 12.21 -14.13 -11.56
N LYS A 68 12.84 -13.24 -10.79
CA LYS A 68 13.73 -13.58 -9.69
C LYS A 68 12.98 -13.58 -8.35
N PRO A 69 13.49 -14.29 -7.33
CA PRO A 69 13.02 -14.11 -5.96
C PRO A 69 13.07 -12.62 -5.57
N VAL A 70 12.04 -12.15 -4.87
CA VAL A 70 11.88 -10.72 -4.55
C VAL A 70 13.09 -10.08 -3.87
N PHE A 71 13.80 -10.84 -3.02
CA PHE A 71 14.99 -10.37 -2.31
C PHE A 71 16.25 -10.29 -3.17
N ASP A 72 16.23 -10.88 -4.37
CA ASP A 72 17.32 -10.81 -5.35
C ASP A 72 17.12 -9.67 -6.37
N VAL A 73 16.05 -8.89 -6.22
CA VAL A 73 15.71 -7.79 -7.12
C VAL A 73 16.25 -6.49 -6.58
N THR A 74 17.12 -5.85 -7.37
CA THR A 74 17.55 -4.47 -7.14
C THR A 74 16.71 -3.55 -8.03
N PRO A 75 15.78 -2.76 -7.45
CA PRO A 75 15.05 -1.77 -8.24
C PRO A 75 15.98 -0.64 -8.71
N LEU A 76 15.68 -0.10 -9.89
CA LEU A 76 16.27 1.13 -10.40
C LEU A 76 15.64 2.36 -9.72
N ALA A 77 14.38 2.26 -9.32
CA ALA A 77 13.64 3.27 -8.56
C ALA A 77 12.43 2.63 -7.85
N GLY A 78 11.92 3.31 -6.81
CA GLY A 78 10.78 2.85 -6.02
C GLY A 78 11.09 1.62 -5.17
N GLU A 79 10.07 1.14 -4.46
CA GLU A 79 10.20 0.00 -3.56
C GLU A 79 9.64 -1.29 -4.20
N ILE A 80 10.36 -2.39 -3.98
CA ILE A 80 9.92 -3.73 -4.33
C ILE A 80 9.80 -4.53 -3.04
N THR A 81 8.63 -5.12 -2.81
CA THR A 81 8.31 -5.81 -1.56
C THR A 81 7.63 -7.16 -1.82
N PRO A 82 7.68 -8.12 -0.88
CA PRO A 82 6.92 -9.37 -0.98
C PRO A 82 5.41 -9.13 -1.17
N VAL A 83 4.84 -8.07 -0.59
CA VAL A 83 3.43 -7.69 -0.76
C VAL A 83 3.14 -7.22 -2.19
N LEU A 84 4.04 -6.44 -2.80
CA LEU A 84 3.94 -6.10 -4.23
C LEU A 84 4.01 -7.35 -5.10
N TRP A 85 4.97 -8.24 -4.85
CA TRP A 85 5.13 -9.52 -5.56
C TRP A 85 3.84 -10.36 -5.52
N GLN A 86 3.23 -10.48 -4.33
CA GLN A 86 1.97 -11.18 -4.14
C GLN A 86 0.83 -10.55 -4.93
N GLN A 87 0.73 -9.22 -4.96
CA GLN A 87 -0.28 -8.53 -5.78
C GLN A 87 -0.09 -8.80 -7.28
N LEU A 88 1.12 -8.62 -7.81
CA LEU A 88 1.42 -8.85 -9.23
C LEU A 88 1.08 -10.28 -9.66
N ARG A 89 1.41 -11.27 -8.82
CA ARG A 89 1.14 -12.68 -9.09
C ARG A 89 -0.36 -13.01 -9.05
N THR A 90 -1.13 -12.42 -8.14
CA THR A 90 -2.53 -12.78 -7.89
C THR A 90 -3.53 -11.91 -8.66
N VAL A 91 -3.58 -10.62 -8.34
CA VAL A 91 -4.60 -9.67 -8.81
C VAL A 91 -4.08 -8.65 -9.83
N GLY A 92 -2.77 -8.55 -10.01
CA GLY A 92 -2.12 -7.57 -10.87
C GLY A 92 -2.57 -7.63 -12.33
N GLN A 93 -2.57 -6.46 -12.97
CA GLN A 93 -2.93 -6.31 -14.38
C GLN A 93 -1.68 -5.97 -15.20
N THR A 94 -1.31 -6.85 -16.13
CA THR A 94 -0.26 -6.55 -17.11
C THR A 94 -0.85 -5.76 -18.27
N VAL A 95 -0.31 -4.56 -18.49
CA VAL A 95 -0.75 -3.65 -19.57
C VAL A 95 0.22 -3.64 -20.75
N ARG A 96 1.48 -4.06 -20.54
CA ARG A 96 2.47 -4.33 -21.58
C ARG A 96 3.39 -5.48 -21.17
N GLY A 97 3.82 -6.27 -22.15
CA GLY A 97 4.76 -7.37 -21.94
C GLY A 97 4.07 -8.64 -21.46
N THR A 98 4.88 -9.60 -21.02
CA THR A 98 4.41 -10.87 -20.46
C THR A 98 4.03 -10.67 -19.00
N ARG A 99 2.97 -11.33 -18.53
CA ARG A 99 2.64 -11.34 -17.10
C ARG A 99 3.78 -12.02 -16.33
N PRO A 100 4.40 -11.36 -15.35
CA PRO A 100 5.55 -11.90 -14.64
C PRO A 100 5.13 -13.04 -13.71
N THR A 101 6.05 -13.96 -13.43
CA THR A 101 5.78 -15.05 -12.48
C THR A 101 5.88 -14.60 -11.02
N CYS A 102 6.74 -13.61 -10.74
CA CYS A 102 7.00 -13.06 -9.41
C CYS A 102 7.16 -14.17 -8.36
N PRO A 103 8.24 -14.96 -8.35
CA PRO A 103 8.38 -16.07 -7.40
C PRO A 103 8.52 -15.57 -5.96
N GLY A 104 7.75 -16.16 -5.05
CA GLY A 104 7.75 -15.86 -3.62
C GLY A 104 6.72 -16.72 -2.87
N THR A 105 6.86 -16.82 -1.54
CA THR A 105 5.99 -17.68 -0.72
C THR A 105 5.05 -16.86 0.17
N ALA A 106 3.98 -17.50 0.67
CA ALA A 106 3.11 -16.88 1.67
C ALA A 106 3.90 -16.55 2.96
N ALA A 107 4.89 -17.35 3.32
CA ALA A 107 5.74 -17.12 4.48
C ALA A 107 6.60 -15.84 4.33
N ASP A 108 7.12 -15.56 3.14
CA ASP A 108 7.88 -14.31 2.88
C ASP A 108 6.97 -13.08 3.04
N VAL A 109 5.73 -13.17 2.55
CA VAL A 109 4.73 -12.09 2.67
C VAL A 109 4.35 -11.86 4.13
N GLU A 110 4.08 -12.93 4.86
CA GLU A 110 3.74 -12.85 6.29
C GLU A 110 4.91 -12.26 7.10
N ALA A 111 6.12 -12.79 6.92
CA ALA A 111 7.32 -12.32 7.62
C ALA A 111 7.57 -10.84 7.35
N TYR A 112 7.44 -10.40 6.09
CA TYR A 112 7.56 -8.98 5.74
C TYR A 112 6.49 -8.11 6.40
N CYS A 113 5.23 -8.56 6.43
CA CYS A 113 4.15 -7.80 7.08
C CYS A 113 4.38 -7.67 8.59
N ARG A 114 4.86 -8.74 9.24
CA ARG A 114 5.18 -8.74 10.67
C ARG A 114 6.33 -7.80 10.98
N ASP A 115 7.41 -7.86 10.19
CA ASP A 115 8.52 -6.94 10.35
C ASP A 115 8.05 -5.50 10.14
N ASN A 116 7.28 -5.20 9.09
CA ASN A 116 6.79 -3.86 8.79
C ASN A 116 5.92 -3.27 9.91
N LEU A 117 5.09 -4.08 10.60
CA LEU A 117 4.36 -3.65 11.79
C LEU A 117 5.29 -3.13 12.89
N VAL A 118 6.47 -3.73 13.05
CA VAL A 118 7.44 -3.36 14.09
C VAL A 118 8.39 -2.27 13.61
N SER A 119 9.05 -2.47 12.48
CA SER A 119 10.14 -1.64 11.97
C SER A 119 9.66 -0.29 11.42
N TYR A 120 8.39 -0.21 10.97
CA TYR A 120 7.79 1.00 10.43
C TYR A 120 6.68 1.54 11.33
N TRP A 121 5.59 0.80 11.51
CA TRP A 121 4.39 1.34 12.16
C TRP A 121 4.56 1.60 13.67
N LYS A 122 5.18 0.67 14.39
CA LYS A 122 5.34 0.80 15.85
C LYS A 122 6.05 2.08 16.24
N LEU A 123 7.04 2.52 15.45
CA LEU A 123 7.80 3.74 15.73
C LEU A 123 6.91 4.99 15.72
N ASP A 124 6.01 5.10 14.74
CA ASP A 124 5.10 6.25 14.62
C ASP A 124 4.00 6.21 15.69
N PHE A 125 3.47 5.03 16.01
CA PHE A 125 2.49 4.88 17.09
C PHE A 125 3.09 5.12 18.48
N ASP A 126 4.35 4.73 18.72
CA ASP A 126 5.04 5.03 19.97
C ASP A 126 5.21 6.54 20.17
N ARG A 127 5.64 7.26 19.13
CA ARG A 127 5.74 8.74 19.15
C ARG A 127 4.37 9.38 19.37
N PHE A 128 3.34 8.89 18.68
CA PHE A 128 1.99 9.43 18.83
C PHE A 128 1.43 9.21 20.24
N ARG A 129 1.72 8.05 20.85
CA ARG A 129 1.31 7.72 22.23
C ARG A 129 1.87 8.72 23.25
N GLU A 130 3.09 9.23 23.05
CA GLU A 130 3.70 10.22 23.94
C GLU A 130 2.99 11.57 23.92
N VAL A 131 2.51 12.00 22.75
CA VAL A 131 1.90 13.33 22.58
C VAL A 131 0.38 13.33 22.78
N LEU A 132 -0.29 12.20 22.54
CA LEU A 132 -1.75 12.07 22.60
C LEU A 132 -2.39 12.66 23.88
N PRO A 133 -1.87 12.46 25.11
CA PRO A 133 -2.49 13.01 26.33
C PRO A 133 -2.55 14.54 26.38
N SER A 134 -1.76 15.23 25.56
CA SER A 134 -1.73 16.69 25.48
C SER A 134 -2.63 17.28 24.40
N LEU A 135 -3.25 16.44 23.56
CA LEU A 135 -4.05 16.88 22.42
C LEU A 135 -5.53 16.99 22.78
N ASP A 136 -6.22 17.96 22.17
CA ASP A 136 -7.67 18.03 22.20
C ASP A 136 -8.26 16.96 21.26
N LEU A 137 -9.02 16.02 21.82
CA LEU A 137 -9.64 14.91 21.07
C LEU A 137 -10.62 15.39 19.99
N ALA A 138 -11.18 16.59 20.13
CA ALA A 138 -12.09 17.19 19.15
C ALA A 138 -11.35 17.92 18.02
N ALA A 139 -10.05 18.18 18.17
CA ALA A 139 -9.28 18.90 17.15
C ALA A 139 -9.22 18.11 15.84
N ALA A 140 -9.31 18.83 14.72
CA ALA A 140 -9.16 18.26 13.38
C ALA A 140 -7.71 17.79 13.16
N ILE A 141 -7.54 16.71 12.40
CA ILE A 141 -6.25 16.16 12.01
C ILE A 141 -6.15 16.05 10.48
N PRO A 142 -4.95 16.20 9.87
CA PRO A 142 -4.80 15.98 8.43
C PRO A 142 -5.32 14.60 8.02
N ARG A 143 -6.31 14.61 7.12
CA ARG A 143 -7.03 13.42 6.66
C ARG A 143 -6.08 12.35 6.15
N ASP A 144 -5.18 12.70 5.24
CA ASP A 144 -4.33 11.72 4.56
C ASP A 144 -3.36 11.04 5.52
N SER A 145 -2.82 11.79 6.49
CA SER A 145 -2.00 11.22 7.57
C SER A 145 -2.78 10.21 8.41
N LEU A 146 -4.03 10.51 8.75
CA LEU A 146 -4.86 9.60 9.53
C LEU A 146 -5.31 8.38 8.73
N LEU A 147 -5.68 8.54 7.47
CA LEU A 147 -6.03 7.41 6.60
C LEU A 147 -4.83 6.48 6.37
N TRP A 148 -3.62 7.04 6.32
CA TRP A 148 -2.38 6.26 6.24
C TRP A 148 -2.19 5.37 7.47
N VAL A 149 -2.18 5.97 8.68
CA VAL A 149 -1.92 5.23 9.92
C VAL A 149 -3.11 4.36 10.37
N GLY A 150 -4.34 4.78 10.11
CA GLY A 150 -5.53 4.06 10.56
C GLY A 150 -5.92 2.87 9.68
N LEU A 151 -5.52 2.85 8.41
CA LEU A 151 -5.84 1.75 7.48
C LEU A 151 -4.62 0.93 7.04
N GLY A 152 -3.40 1.46 7.20
CA GLY A 152 -2.16 0.75 6.86
C GLY A 152 -1.96 -0.55 7.65
N PRO A 153 -1.87 -0.51 8.99
CA PRO A 153 -1.72 -1.70 9.83
C PRO A 153 -2.86 -2.71 9.65
N ALA A 154 -4.10 -2.26 9.42
CA ALA A 154 -5.24 -3.14 9.16
C ALA A 154 -5.03 -4.03 7.92
N ARG A 155 -4.37 -3.52 6.88
CA ARG A 155 -4.01 -4.35 5.70
C ARG A 155 -3.01 -5.43 6.08
N LEU A 156 -2.00 -5.09 6.87
CA LEU A 156 -0.97 -6.05 7.30
C LEU A 156 -1.58 -7.12 8.21
N TRP A 157 -2.41 -6.73 9.17
CA TRP A 157 -3.16 -7.65 10.03
C TRP A 157 -3.96 -8.68 9.23
N HIS A 158 -4.69 -8.22 8.21
CA HIS A 158 -5.45 -9.12 7.34
C HIS A 158 -4.53 -10.07 6.55
N THR A 159 -3.47 -9.53 5.93
CA THR A 159 -2.51 -10.32 5.16
C THR A 159 -1.84 -11.39 6.01
N ILE A 160 -1.39 -11.06 7.22
CA ILE A 160 -0.72 -12.01 8.13
C ILE A 160 -1.62 -13.21 8.42
N ARG A 161 -2.91 -12.98 8.62
CA ARG A 161 -3.87 -14.03 9.01
C ARG A 161 -4.36 -14.90 7.85
N THR A 162 -4.33 -14.40 6.63
CA THR A 162 -5.05 -15.00 5.50
C THR A 162 -4.18 -15.25 4.27
N GLY A 163 -3.05 -14.56 4.15
CA GLY A 163 -2.25 -14.49 2.93
C GLY A 163 -2.88 -13.65 1.80
N GLU A 164 -4.08 -13.10 2.00
CA GLU A 164 -4.77 -12.29 1.02
C GLU A 164 -4.35 -10.82 1.10
N ILE A 165 -4.22 -10.16 -0.06
CA ILE A 165 -3.98 -8.72 -0.14
C ILE A 165 -5.29 -8.02 -0.45
N VAL A 166 -5.69 -7.10 0.42
CA VAL A 166 -6.91 -6.30 0.27
C VAL A 166 -6.61 -4.80 0.22
N SER A 167 -7.58 -4.03 -0.27
CA SER A 167 -7.52 -2.57 -0.29
C SER A 167 -7.56 -1.95 1.11
N LYS A 168 -7.26 -0.65 1.21
CA LYS A 168 -7.34 0.11 2.46
C LYS A 168 -8.77 0.13 3.00
N SER A 169 -9.77 0.41 2.15
CA SER A 169 -11.18 0.39 2.55
C SER A 169 -11.61 -0.98 3.05
N ARG A 170 -11.27 -2.04 2.31
CA ARG A 170 -11.65 -3.41 2.69
C ARG A 170 -10.98 -3.86 3.99
N ALA A 171 -9.71 -3.52 4.19
CA ALA A 171 -9.03 -3.77 5.47
C ALA A 171 -9.72 -3.05 6.64
N GLY A 172 -10.11 -1.78 6.45
CA GLY A 172 -10.86 -1.01 7.45
C GLY A 172 -12.20 -1.65 7.80
N GLU A 173 -12.97 -2.10 6.80
CA GLU A 173 -14.23 -2.82 7.02
C GLU A 173 -14.03 -4.12 7.81
N LEU A 174 -12.99 -4.89 7.49
CA LEU A 174 -12.67 -6.14 8.18
C LEU A 174 -12.20 -5.90 9.62
N ALA A 175 -11.41 -4.86 9.85
CA ALA A 175 -10.99 -4.44 11.18
C ALA A 175 -12.19 -3.96 12.02
N ALA A 176 -13.08 -3.15 11.44
CA ALA A 176 -14.30 -2.69 12.10
C ALA A 176 -15.24 -3.85 12.46
N ALA A 177 -15.35 -4.87 11.60
CA ALA A 177 -16.13 -6.06 11.91
C ALA A 177 -15.55 -6.87 13.07
N ARG A 178 -14.22 -6.86 13.25
CA ARG A 178 -13.52 -7.54 14.36
C ARG A 178 -13.59 -6.74 15.66
N TRP A 179 -13.48 -5.41 15.59
CA TRP A 179 -13.46 -4.49 16.72
C TRP A 179 -14.51 -3.38 16.53
N PRO A 180 -15.81 -3.70 16.69
CA PRO A 180 -16.91 -2.80 16.35
C PRO A 180 -17.06 -1.61 17.31
N ASP A 181 -16.35 -1.61 18.43
CA ASP A 181 -16.31 -0.51 19.39
C ASP A 181 -15.43 0.66 18.92
N LEU A 182 -14.60 0.46 17.90
CA LEU A 182 -13.73 1.49 17.33
C LEU A 182 -14.39 2.14 16.09
N PRO A 183 -14.30 3.48 15.92
CA PRO A 183 -14.89 4.22 14.80
C PRO A 183 -14.12 4.05 13.46
N ILE A 184 -13.67 2.84 13.13
CA ILE A 184 -12.86 2.60 11.92
C ILE A 184 -13.66 2.79 10.63
N LEU A 185 -14.99 2.61 10.68
CA LEU A 185 -15.85 2.88 9.52
C LEU A 185 -15.87 4.36 9.13
N ASP A 186 -15.59 5.27 10.06
CA ASP A 186 -15.50 6.71 9.76
C ASP A 186 -14.26 7.01 8.89
N LEU A 187 -13.17 6.27 9.07
CA LEU A 187 -11.99 6.36 8.21
C LEU A 187 -12.29 5.80 6.81
N VAL A 188 -13.04 4.70 6.72
CA VAL A 188 -13.47 4.13 5.44
C VAL A 188 -14.41 5.10 4.72
N ALA A 189 -15.33 5.75 5.44
CA ALA A 189 -16.21 6.78 4.89
C ALA A 189 -15.41 7.99 4.42
N SER A 190 -14.50 8.52 5.24
CA SER A 190 -13.64 9.67 4.90
C SER A 190 -12.71 9.39 3.71
N ARG A 191 -12.31 8.14 3.51
CA ARG A 191 -11.55 7.73 2.32
C ARG A 191 -12.35 7.89 1.03
N ARG A 192 -13.67 7.65 1.07
CA ARG A 192 -14.57 7.75 -0.10
C ARG A 192 -15.11 9.17 -0.29
N ASP A 193 -15.30 9.89 0.82
CA ASP A 193 -15.86 11.23 0.86
C ASP A 193 -15.00 12.14 1.77
N SER A 194 -14.33 13.11 1.15
CA SER A 194 -13.45 14.05 1.86
C SER A 194 -14.17 14.93 2.89
N ASP A 195 -15.50 14.99 2.84
CA ASP A 195 -16.30 15.85 3.70
C ASP A 195 -16.58 15.21 5.07
N VAL A 196 -16.25 13.92 5.27
CA VAL A 196 -16.30 13.28 6.58
C VAL A 196 -15.10 13.73 7.40
N PRO A 197 -15.30 14.56 8.44
CA PRO A 197 -14.21 15.14 9.20
C PRO A 197 -13.55 14.08 10.09
N LEU A 198 -12.23 14.13 10.18
CA LEU A 198 -11.47 13.30 11.09
C LEU A 198 -10.81 14.15 12.18
N THR A 199 -10.70 13.55 13.36
CA THR A 199 -10.26 14.24 14.58
C THR A 199 -9.19 13.43 15.31
N VAL A 200 -8.58 14.04 16.32
CA VAL A 200 -7.64 13.34 17.22
C VAL A 200 -8.29 12.13 17.90
N ALA A 201 -9.60 12.12 18.16
CA ALA A 201 -10.30 10.93 18.65
C ALA A 201 -10.18 9.72 17.71
N HIS A 202 -10.22 9.95 16.39
CA HIS A 202 -10.02 8.90 15.38
C HIS A 202 -8.56 8.42 15.34
N ALA A 203 -7.61 9.32 15.60
CA ALA A 203 -6.20 8.95 15.73
C ALA A 203 -5.96 8.11 17.00
N ALA A 204 -6.59 8.44 18.12
CA ALA A 204 -6.58 7.63 19.33
C ALA A 204 -7.18 6.23 19.08
N ALA A 205 -8.30 6.14 18.35
CA ALA A 205 -8.87 4.87 17.92
C ALA A 205 -7.94 4.06 17.01
N SER A 206 -7.16 4.73 16.15
CA SER A 206 -6.17 4.08 15.28
C SER A 206 -4.99 3.52 16.08
N LEU A 207 -4.56 4.22 17.15
CA LEU A 207 -3.56 3.70 18.09
C LEU A 207 -4.08 2.47 18.84
N GLU A 208 -5.30 2.52 19.35
CA GLU A 208 -5.95 1.37 20.00
C GLU A 208 -6.11 0.19 19.02
N LEU A 209 -6.52 0.45 17.78
CA LEU A 209 -6.56 -0.57 16.73
C LEU A 209 -5.18 -1.20 16.51
N PHE A 210 -4.12 -0.40 16.43
CA PHE A 210 -2.76 -0.89 16.27
C PHE A 210 -2.34 -1.78 17.43
N ASP A 211 -2.60 -1.39 18.68
CA ASP A 211 -2.26 -2.18 19.86
C ASP A 211 -3.01 -3.53 19.86
N ARG A 212 -4.29 -3.56 19.43
CA ARG A 212 -5.06 -4.80 19.26
C ARG A 212 -4.53 -5.68 18.13
N ILE A 213 -4.12 -5.08 17.01
CA ILE A 213 -3.48 -5.81 15.90
C ILE A 213 -2.19 -6.47 16.39
N MET A 214 -1.32 -5.72 17.09
CA MET A 214 -0.08 -6.24 17.63
C MET A 214 -0.32 -7.41 18.59
N ALA A 215 -1.34 -7.32 19.44
CA ALA A 215 -1.73 -8.41 20.32
C ALA A 215 -2.24 -9.65 19.56
N ASP A 216 -3.08 -9.48 18.53
CA ASP A 216 -3.68 -10.60 17.75
C ASP A 216 -2.64 -11.33 16.89
N VAL A 217 -1.61 -10.62 16.40
CA VAL A 217 -0.59 -11.24 15.54
C VAL A 217 0.64 -11.72 16.31
N THR A 218 0.95 -11.23 17.51
CA THR A 218 2.16 -11.65 18.24
C THR A 218 1.97 -12.94 19.07
N THR A 219 0.73 -13.35 19.31
CA THR A 219 0.37 -14.65 19.90
C THR A 219 0.45 -15.79 18.92
#